data_AF-A0A418AW23-F1
#
_entry.id   AF-A0A418AW23-F1
#
_cell.length_a   1.000
_cell.length_b   1.000
_cell.length_c   1.000
_cell.angle_alpha   90.00
_cell.angle_beta   90.00
_cell.angle_gamma   90.00
#
_symmetry.space_group_name_H-M   'P 1'
#
loop_
_entity.id
_entity.type
_entity.pdbx_description
1 polymer ?
#
loop_
_entity_poly.entity_id
_entity_poly.type
_entity_poly.pdbx_seq_one_letter_code
_entity_poly.pdbx_strand_id
1 'polypeptide(L)'
;MGTVQHDPKPPAKRKGAFRQEHAIKYGLKVVGPTSGPVTKVQCMFCVHYGREASADDTKRKMNVKGIKYWTPPFRTDHYAMHHDLQHKVMFQHYENASSQERLHFFEPDTVHRLRHLVPKVTPSSSSLDNLDKAKDTKMKRGKTSGSHSRVDPAPTKPSLDPFKMMLPPTEIPHDMQTLVDIYVGHHYTPLEEKWKALTTVASLVAQHVRNGFLETHIRRALVAGATKSEIVQVIMQSASFIGLPKTMDAMKVAHDVFLQGTADSQNQNTVFL
;
A
#
# COMPACT_ATOMS: atom_id res chain seq x y z
N MET A 1 33.97 59.41 -2.79
CA MET A 1 33.75 58.12 -3.46
C MET A 1 33.49 57.09 -2.37
N GLY A 2 32.26 56.59 -2.28
CA GLY A 2 31.76 55.80 -1.15
C GLY A 2 32.33 54.39 -1.11
N THR A 3 32.74 53.95 0.07
CA THR A 3 33.17 52.58 0.35
C THR A 3 31.94 51.67 0.40
N VAL A 4 31.82 50.76 -0.56
CA VAL A 4 30.79 49.71 -0.56
C VAL A 4 31.14 48.71 0.54
N GLN A 5 30.38 48.73 1.64
CA GLN A 5 30.41 47.69 2.65
C GLN A 5 29.77 46.42 2.05
N HIS A 6 30.56 45.36 1.93
CA HIS A 6 30.04 44.02 1.66
C HIS A 6 29.60 43.39 2.98
N ASP A 7 28.30 43.16 3.13
CA ASP A 7 27.77 42.37 4.23
C ASP A 7 28.34 40.94 4.19
N PRO A 8 28.71 40.35 5.35
CA PRO A 8 29.21 38.98 5.40
C PRO A 8 28.10 37.99 5.05
N LYS A 9 28.39 37.14 4.06
CA LYS A 9 27.54 36.02 3.64
C LYS A 9 27.18 35.14 4.85
N PRO A 10 25.89 34.77 5.04
CA PRO A 10 25.47 33.98 6.19
C PRO A 10 26.21 32.63 6.24
N PRO A 11 26.56 32.14 7.45
CA PRO A 11 27.33 30.91 7.60
C PRO A 11 26.58 29.72 7.01
N ALA A 12 27.29 28.90 6.22
CA ALA A 12 26.74 27.68 5.64
C ALA A 12 26.18 26.79 6.75
N LYS A 13 24.91 26.37 6.62
CA LYS A 13 24.22 25.49 7.59
C LYS A 13 25.09 24.25 7.84
N ARG A 14 25.53 24.04 9.09
CA ARG A 14 26.33 22.88 9.49
C ARG A 14 25.56 21.61 9.12
N LYS A 15 26.08 20.82 8.17
CA LYS A 15 25.53 19.50 7.84
C LYS A 15 25.68 18.62 9.09
N GLY A 16 24.57 18.14 9.66
CA GLY A 16 24.57 17.39 10.91
C GLY A 16 25.47 16.15 10.83
N ALA A 17 26.40 16.03 11.79
CA ALA A 17 27.27 14.88 11.93
C ALA A 17 26.48 13.62 12.33
N PHE A 18 27.02 12.44 12.05
CA PHE A 18 26.39 11.19 12.47
C PHE A 18 26.47 11.04 13.99
N ARG A 19 25.35 10.76 14.64
CA ARG A 19 25.31 10.42 16.06
C ARG A 19 25.45 8.91 16.19
N GLN A 20 26.43 8.45 16.96
CA GLN A 20 26.70 7.00 17.10
C GLN A 20 25.51 6.22 17.67
N GLU A 21 24.68 6.87 18.49
CA GLU A 21 23.42 6.30 19.01
C GLU A 21 22.47 5.83 17.90
N HIS A 22 22.53 6.43 16.70
CA HIS A 22 21.71 6.02 15.57
C HIS A 22 22.06 4.62 15.08
N ALA A 23 23.29 4.15 15.30
CA ALA A 23 23.74 2.82 14.91
C ALA A 23 22.89 1.72 15.58
N ILE A 24 22.66 1.84 16.89
CA ILE A 24 21.85 0.87 17.65
C ILE A 24 20.36 1.23 17.60
N LYS A 25 19.99 2.51 17.58
CA LYS A 25 18.56 2.87 17.54
C LYS A 25 17.87 2.44 16.24
N TYR A 26 18.58 2.53 15.12
CA TYR A 26 18.02 2.28 13.79
C TYR A 26 18.67 1.08 13.08
N GLY A 27 19.52 0.29 13.74
CA GLY A 27 20.19 -0.85 13.09
C GLY A 27 21.06 -0.43 11.90
N LEU A 28 21.96 0.53 12.11
CA LEU A 28 22.87 1.07 11.10
C LEU A 28 24.32 0.71 11.40
N LYS A 29 25.13 0.56 10.36
CA LYS A 29 26.59 0.38 10.49
C LYS A 29 27.33 1.46 9.73
N VAL A 30 28.29 2.11 10.38
CA VAL A 30 29.21 3.05 9.74
C VAL A 30 30.11 2.30 8.76
N VAL A 31 30.22 2.80 7.53
CA VAL A 31 31.07 2.19 6.50
C VAL A 31 32.14 3.19 6.09
N GLY A 32 33.37 2.97 6.49
CA GLY A 32 34.46 3.90 6.24
C GLY A 32 35.62 3.69 7.21
N PRO A 33 36.62 4.59 7.21
CA PRO A 33 37.74 4.50 8.12
C PRO A 33 37.28 4.55 9.58
N THR A 34 37.84 3.68 10.42
CA THR A 34 37.52 3.58 11.85
C THR A 34 37.88 4.86 12.62
N SER A 35 38.87 5.61 12.13
CA SER A 35 39.27 6.91 12.65
C SER A 35 38.98 8.01 11.63
N GLY A 36 37.92 8.79 11.87
CA GLY A 36 37.54 9.92 11.03
C GLY A 36 36.05 10.28 11.11
N PRO A 37 35.64 11.39 10.47
CA PRO A 37 34.23 11.74 10.38
C PRO A 37 33.47 10.71 9.54
N VAL A 38 32.29 10.33 10.01
CA VAL A 38 31.42 9.36 9.32
C VAL A 38 30.97 9.93 7.97
N THR A 39 31.36 9.26 6.89
CA THR A 39 31.03 9.66 5.51
C THR A 39 29.79 8.97 4.97
N LYS A 40 29.56 7.71 5.38
CA LYS A 40 28.39 6.93 4.99
C LYS A 40 28.02 5.90 6.05
N VAL A 41 26.74 5.59 6.12
CA VAL A 41 26.17 4.51 6.95
C VAL A 41 25.30 3.60 6.10
N GLN A 42 25.27 2.31 6.42
CA GLN A 42 24.48 1.31 5.71
C GLN A 42 23.37 0.75 6.61
N CYS A 43 22.25 0.38 5.99
CA CYS A 43 21.16 -0.35 6.63
C CYS A 43 21.58 -1.80 6.90
N MET A 44 21.54 -2.23 8.17
CA MET A 44 21.86 -3.62 8.50
C MET A 44 20.74 -4.59 8.11
N PHE A 45 19.49 -4.16 8.05
CA PHE A 45 18.38 -5.01 7.60
C PHE A 45 18.50 -5.38 6.12
N CYS A 46 18.89 -4.42 5.28
CA CYS A 46 19.24 -4.66 3.87
C CYS A 46 20.32 -5.73 3.72
N VAL A 47 21.34 -5.71 4.59
CA VAL A 47 22.50 -6.61 4.52
C VAL A 47 22.13 -8.03 4.95
N HIS A 48 21.36 -8.18 6.03
CA HIS A 48 21.14 -9.48 6.67
C HIS A 48 19.84 -10.18 6.26
N TYR A 49 18.78 -9.42 5.99
CA TYR A 49 17.44 -9.94 5.67
C TYR A 49 17.01 -9.62 4.24
N GLY A 50 17.61 -8.59 3.62
CA GLY A 50 17.19 -8.12 2.31
C GLY A 50 15.84 -7.41 2.37
N ARG A 51 15.27 -7.10 1.21
CA ARG A 51 13.97 -6.44 1.10
C ARG A 51 12.84 -7.40 1.51
N GLU A 52 11.98 -6.94 2.40
CA GLU A 52 10.76 -7.65 2.78
C GLU A 52 9.66 -7.45 1.73
N ALA A 53 8.88 -8.50 1.50
CA ALA A 53 7.71 -8.42 0.65
C ALA A 53 6.58 -7.64 1.34
N SER A 54 6.06 -6.61 0.68
CA SER A 54 4.82 -5.96 1.09
C SER A 54 3.61 -6.53 0.36
N ALA A 55 2.42 -6.47 0.96
CA ALA A 55 1.16 -6.85 0.31
C ALA A 55 0.87 -6.04 -0.98
N ASP A 56 1.44 -4.84 -1.09
CA ASP A 56 1.33 -3.96 -2.26
C ASP A 56 2.43 -4.21 -3.31
N ASP A 57 3.35 -5.15 -3.05
CA ASP A 57 4.39 -5.49 -4.01
C ASP A 57 3.87 -6.39 -5.14
N THR A 58 3.82 -5.82 -6.34
CA THR A 58 3.58 -6.57 -7.58
C THR A 58 4.87 -7.20 -8.08
N LYS A 59 4.79 -8.39 -8.71
CA LYS A 59 5.94 -9.18 -9.20
C LYS A 59 7.02 -8.36 -9.96
N ARG A 60 6.62 -7.31 -10.70
CA ARG A 60 7.53 -6.44 -11.47
C ARG A 60 8.36 -5.46 -10.62
N LYS A 61 7.94 -5.10 -9.40
CA LYS A 61 8.63 -4.13 -8.54
C LYS A 61 9.60 -4.76 -7.53
N MET A 62 9.63 -6.09 -7.44
CA MET A 62 10.40 -6.83 -6.42
C MET A 62 11.91 -6.84 -6.67
N ASN A 63 12.37 -6.39 -7.84
CA ASN A 63 13.77 -6.54 -8.26
C ASN A 63 14.71 -5.38 -7.84
N VAL A 64 14.67 -4.97 -6.57
CA VAL A 64 15.67 -4.03 -6.03
C VAL A 64 16.38 -4.70 -4.86
N LYS A 65 17.32 -5.60 -5.16
CA LYS A 65 18.23 -6.25 -4.20
C LYS A 65 19.42 -5.33 -3.85
N GLY A 66 19.16 -4.08 -3.50
CA GLY A 66 20.21 -3.09 -3.21
C GLY A 66 20.37 -2.84 -1.72
N ILE A 67 21.60 -2.87 -1.20
CA ILE A 67 21.88 -2.38 0.15
C ILE A 67 21.70 -0.86 0.17
N LYS A 68 20.89 -0.34 1.11
CA LYS A 68 20.70 1.10 1.27
C LYS A 68 21.83 1.74 2.07
N TYR A 69 22.39 2.81 1.53
CA TYR A 69 23.36 3.68 2.18
C TYR A 69 22.84 5.11 2.32
N TRP A 70 23.29 5.82 3.34
CA TRP A 70 23.06 7.26 3.54
C TRP A 70 24.37 7.99 3.77
N THR A 71 24.43 9.22 3.28
CA THR A 71 25.52 10.19 3.45
C THR A 71 24.98 11.44 4.17
N PRO A 72 25.82 12.34 4.71
CA PRO A 72 25.35 13.55 5.38
C PRO A 72 24.42 14.40 4.48
N PRO A 73 23.35 15.02 5.05
CA PRO A 73 22.99 15.05 6.46
C PRO A 73 22.28 13.77 6.93
N PHE A 74 22.73 13.24 8.07
CA PHE A 74 22.27 11.98 8.65
C PHE A 74 20.93 12.11 9.40
N ARG A 75 19.87 12.43 8.67
CA ARG A 75 18.54 12.65 9.25
C ARG A 75 17.83 11.33 9.59
N THR A 76 17.16 11.30 10.74
CA THR A 76 16.52 10.09 11.29
C THR A 76 15.23 9.70 10.59
N ASP A 77 14.50 10.68 10.03
CA ASP A 77 13.29 10.48 9.23
C ASP A 77 13.54 9.61 8.00
N HIS A 78 14.72 9.75 7.37
CA HIS A 78 15.10 8.92 6.24
C HIS A 78 15.34 7.45 6.61
N TYR A 79 15.79 7.17 7.83
CA TYR A 79 15.98 5.80 8.31
C TYR A 79 14.62 5.15 8.59
N ALA A 80 13.76 5.85 9.35
CA ALA A 80 12.42 5.37 9.70
C ALA A 80 11.58 5.08 8.45
N MET A 81 11.52 6.03 7.51
CA MET A 81 10.78 5.85 6.26
C MET A 81 11.28 4.66 5.44
N HIS A 82 12.59 4.40 5.42
CA HIS A 82 13.13 3.24 4.72
C HIS A 82 12.74 1.93 5.40
N HIS A 83 12.76 1.86 6.73
CA HIS A 83 12.33 0.67 7.46
C HIS A 83 10.86 0.39 7.26
N ASP A 84 10.00 1.41 7.33
CA ASP A 84 8.55 1.26 7.10
C ASP A 84 8.24 0.72 5.70
N LEU A 85 9.02 1.13 4.70
CA LEU A 85 8.81 0.76 3.31
C LEU A 85 9.44 -0.57 2.89
N GLN A 86 10.52 -1.02 3.55
CA GLN A 86 11.33 -2.15 3.07
C GLN A 86 11.63 -3.23 4.13
N HIS A 87 11.49 -2.92 5.41
CA HIS A 87 11.89 -3.78 6.53
C HIS A 87 10.88 -3.74 7.70
N LYS A 88 9.59 -3.61 7.41
CA LYS A 88 8.56 -3.36 8.43
C LYS A 88 8.55 -4.42 9.52
N VAL A 89 8.61 -5.71 9.15
CA VAL A 89 8.54 -6.84 10.08
C VAL A 89 9.81 -6.95 10.91
N MET A 90 10.98 -7.00 10.26
CA MET A 90 12.25 -7.15 10.99
C MET A 90 12.56 -5.92 11.83
N PHE A 91 12.22 -4.72 11.37
CA PHE A 91 12.37 -3.51 12.17
C PHE A 91 11.43 -3.49 13.36
N GLN A 92 10.18 -3.96 13.23
CA GLN A 92 9.27 -4.09 14.36
C GLN A 92 9.78 -5.09 15.42
N HIS A 93 10.35 -6.23 14.98
CA HIS A 93 11.03 -7.15 15.91
C HIS A 93 12.22 -6.49 16.60
N TYR A 94 12.99 -5.70 15.88
CA TYR A 94 14.12 -4.96 16.44
C TYR A 94 13.68 -3.89 17.44
N GLU A 95 12.60 -3.17 17.15
CA GLU A 95 12.04 -2.14 18.02
C GLU A 95 11.48 -2.74 19.31
N ASN A 96 10.86 -3.91 19.23
CA ASN A 96 10.37 -4.63 20.41
C ASN A 96 11.47 -5.33 21.22
N ALA A 97 12.68 -5.49 20.65
CA ALA A 97 13.81 -6.09 21.35
C ALA A 97 14.42 -5.14 22.38
N SER A 98 14.90 -5.69 23.48
CA SER A 98 15.67 -4.96 24.49
C SER A 98 16.99 -4.43 23.93
N SER A 99 17.58 -3.43 24.61
CA SER A 99 18.85 -2.84 24.20
C SER A 99 19.98 -3.88 24.07
N GLN A 100 19.99 -4.92 24.90
CA GLN A 100 20.99 -6.00 24.85
C GLN A 100 20.74 -6.94 23.67
N GLU A 101 19.49 -7.28 23.37
CA GLU A 101 19.14 -8.11 22.21
C GLU A 101 19.45 -7.40 20.89
N ARG A 102 19.26 -6.08 20.84
CA ARG A 102 19.60 -5.25 19.66
C ARG A 102 21.08 -5.30 19.28
N LEU A 103 21.98 -5.54 20.23
CA LEU A 103 23.42 -5.69 19.97
C LEU A 103 23.72 -6.98 19.20
N HIS A 104 22.98 -8.06 19.50
CA HIS A 104 23.19 -9.39 18.91
C HIS A 104 22.19 -9.71 17.78
N PHE A 105 21.34 -8.76 17.41
CA PHE A 105 20.27 -8.98 16.45
C PHE A 105 20.78 -9.38 15.06
N PHE A 106 21.92 -8.81 14.65
CA PHE A 106 22.54 -9.05 13.34
C PHE A 106 23.66 -10.10 13.37
N GLU A 107 23.88 -10.79 14.51
CA GLU A 107 24.80 -11.92 14.59
C GLU A 107 24.29 -13.10 13.75
N PRO A 108 25.17 -13.92 13.14
CA PRO A 108 24.78 -14.99 12.22
C PRO A 108 23.71 -15.93 12.79
N ASP A 109 23.84 -16.35 14.05
CA ASP A 109 22.91 -17.27 14.71
C ASP A 109 21.51 -16.67 14.89
N THR A 110 21.45 -15.40 15.31
CA THR A 110 20.17 -14.68 15.48
C THR A 110 19.53 -14.39 14.13
N VAL A 111 20.33 -13.98 13.13
CA VAL A 111 19.85 -13.76 11.76
C VAL A 111 19.29 -15.04 11.16
N HIS A 112 19.99 -16.17 11.33
CA HIS A 112 19.53 -17.47 10.86
C HIS A 112 18.18 -17.84 11.50
N ARG A 113 18.08 -17.69 12.83
CA ARG A 113 16.83 -17.95 13.55
C ARG A 113 15.69 -17.05 13.10
N LEU A 114 15.90 -15.75 12.87
CA LEU A 114 14.80 -14.84 12.53
C LEU A 114 14.44 -14.82 11.03
N ARG A 115 15.27 -15.40 10.16
CA ARG A 115 15.07 -15.36 8.70
C ARG A 115 13.75 -15.95 8.21
N HIS A 116 13.15 -16.88 8.96
CA HIS A 116 11.85 -17.47 8.60
C HIS A 116 10.68 -16.51 8.82
N LEU A 117 10.84 -15.49 9.68
CA LEU A 117 9.83 -14.47 9.94
C LEU A 117 9.76 -13.41 8.83
N VAL A 118 10.82 -13.30 8.01
CA VAL A 118 10.88 -12.38 6.88
C VAL A 118 9.79 -12.76 5.86
N PRO A 119 8.81 -11.88 5.57
CA PRO A 119 7.80 -12.17 4.56
C PRO A 119 8.46 -12.39 3.19
N LYS A 120 8.26 -13.59 2.65
CA LYS A 120 8.66 -13.96 1.30
C LYS A 120 7.43 -14.07 0.43
N VAL A 121 7.56 -13.66 -0.81
CA VAL A 121 6.51 -13.84 -1.82
C VAL A 121 6.43 -15.32 -2.12
N THR A 122 5.39 -15.98 -1.64
CA THR A 122 5.11 -17.37 -2.02
C THR A 122 4.58 -17.37 -3.46
N PRO A 123 5.19 -18.11 -4.39
CA PRO A 123 4.48 -18.46 -5.61
C PRO A 123 3.30 -19.34 -5.19
N SER A 124 2.09 -18.90 -5.53
CA SER A 124 0.84 -19.60 -5.20
C SER A 124 0.88 -21.06 -5.69
N SER A 125 0.98 -22.00 -4.76
CA SER A 125 0.49 -23.36 -4.93
C SER A 125 -0.55 -23.63 -3.84
N SER A 126 -1.72 -24.05 -4.30
CA SER A 126 -2.85 -24.63 -3.58
C SER A 126 -2.48 -25.43 -2.33
N SER A 127 -3.22 -25.24 -1.23
CA SER A 127 -4.03 -26.27 -0.60
C SER A 127 -4.62 -25.80 0.73
N LEU A 128 -5.81 -26.30 0.99
CA LEU A 128 -6.66 -26.16 2.16
C LEU A 128 -5.97 -26.77 3.40
N ASP A 129 -6.12 -26.17 4.58
CA ASP A 129 -6.92 -26.75 5.68
C ASP A 129 -6.73 -26.05 7.04
N ASN A 130 -7.84 -26.08 7.76
CA ASN A 130 -8.20 -25.56 9.09
C ASN A 130 -7.23 -25.86 10.25
N LEU A 131 -7.27 -25.07 11.35
CA LEU A 131 -8.13 -25.36 12.53
C LEU A 131 -7.85 -24.43 13.73
N ASP A 132 -8.90 -24.34 14.55
CA ASP A 132 -9.28 -23.51 15.70
C ASP A 132 -8.33 -23.29 16.90
N LYS A 133 -8.77 -22.29 17.68
CA LYS A 133 -9.08 -22.30 19.14
C LYS A 133 -8.08 -21.68 20.11
N ALA A 134 -8.55 -20.67 20.83
CA ALA A 134 -8.49 -20.64 22.30
C ALA A 134 -9.64 -19.79 22.88
N LYS A 135 -10.42 -20.43 23.76
CA LYS A 135 -11.40 -19.82 24.67
C LYS A 135 -10.69 -19.46 25.99
N ASP A 136 -11.47 -18.83 26.87
CA ASP A 136 -11.33 -18.68 28.34
C ASP A 136 -11.05 -17.23 28.77
N THR A 137 -11.70 -16.60 29.76
CA THR A 137 -12.67 -17.07 30.76
C THR A 137 -13.40 -15.88 31.42
N LYS A 138 -14.71 -16.03 31.65
CA LYS A 138 -15.45 -15.82 32.92
C LYS A 138 -15.10 -14.65 33.85
N MET A 139 -16.09 -13.79 34.13
CA MET A 139 -16.47 -13.48 35.53
C MET A 139 -17.91 -12.94 35.69
N LYS A 140 -18.62 -13.51 36.66
CA LYS A 140 -19.98 -13.20 37.14
C LYS A 140 -19.92 -12.24 38.35
N ARG A 141 -20.86 -11.29 38.44
CA ARG A 141 -21.59 -10.75 39.63
C ARG A 141 -22.28 -9.46 39.15
N GLY A 142 -23.47 -9.05 39.56
CA GLY A 142 -24.40 -9.43 40.59
C GLY A 142 -25.32 -8.23 40.81
N LYS A 143 -26.62 -8.42 40.52
CA LYS A 143 -27.84 -7.73 40.99
C LYS A 143 -27.69 -6.60 42.04
N THR A 144 -28.29 -5.42 41.82
CA THR A 144 -29.53 -4.93 42.48
C THR A 144 -29.78 -3.40 42.32
N SER A 145 -31.04 -3.08 42.02
CA SER A 145 -31.90 -1.93 42.37
C SER A 145 -31.32 -0.62 42.95
N GLY A 146 -31.88 0.51 42.50
CA GLY A 146 -32.02 1.69 43.36
C GLY A 146 -32.28 3.02 42.66
N SER A 147 -33.56 3.40 42.63
CA SER A 147 -34.14 4.75 42.69
C SER A 147 -33.92 5.80 41.59
N HIS A 148 -35.09 6.33 41.21
CA HIS A 148 -35.34 7.50 40.39
C HIS A 148 -34.75 8.79 40.97
N SER A 149 -34.23 9.66 40.10
CA SER A 149 -34.49 11.10 40.19
C SER A 149 -34.47 11.73 38.81
N ARG A 150 -35.54 12.47 38.57
CA ARG A 150 -35.98 13.11 37.33
C ARG A 150 -35.15 14.37 37.09
N VAL A 151 -34.51 14.46 35.93
CA VAL A 151 -34.09 15.73 35.35
C VAL A 151 -34.51 15.67 33.88
N ASP A 152 -35.55 16.42 33.53
CA ASP A 152 -36.01 16.54 32.14
C ASP A 152 -34.99 17.40 31.36
N PRO A 153 -34.38 16.95 30.24
CA PRO A 153 -33.67 17.83 29.34
C PRO A 153 -34.51 18.14 28.09
N ALA A 154 -34.41 19.40 27.69
CA ALA A 154 -35.01 20.08 26.54
C ALA A 154 -35.05 19.29 25.20
N PRO A 155 -35.97 19.63 24.27
CA PRO A 155 -36.18 18.88 23.05
C PRO A 155 -34.95 18.89 22.14
N THR A 156 -34.41 17.71 21.87
CA THR A 156 -33.32 17.49 20.91
C THR A 156 -33.86 17.61 19.49
N LYS A 157 -33.16 18.40 18.67
CA LYS A 157 -33.38 18.49 17.22
C LYS A 157 -33.26 17.08 16.61
N PRO A 158 -34.08 16.70 15.61
CA PRO A 158 -33.95 15.40 14.99
C PRO A 158 -32.63 15.33 14.22
N SER A 159 -31.67 14.57 14.77
CA SER A 159 -30.47 14.16 14.03
C SER A 159 -30.93 13.17 12.98
N LEU A 160 -31.03 13.62 11.73
CA LEU A 160 -31.15 12.73 10.59
C LEU A 160 -29.90 11.85 10.56
N ASP A 161 -30.07 10.57 10.88
CA ASP A 161 -29.00 9.58 10.84
C ASP A 161 -28.71 9.24 9.38
N PRO A 162 -27.56 9.66 8.81
CA PRO A 162 -27.27 9.53 7.39
C PRO A 162 -27.14 8.06 6.95
N PHE A 163 -27.02 7.12 7.90
CA PHE A 163 -26.91 5.69 7.64
C PHE A 163 -28.26 4.96 7.61
N LYS A 164 -29.36 5.64 7.93
CA LYS A 164 -30.70 5.03 7.89
C LYS A 164 -31.35 5.11 6.50
N MET A 165 -30.68 5.73 5.54
CA MET A 165 -31.12 5.82 4.15
C MET A 165 -30.60 4.60 3.36
N MET A 166 -31.48 3.60 3.27
CA MET A 166 -31.58 2.65 2.15
C MET A 166 -30.42 1.65 1.95
N LEU A 167 -30.30 0.67 2.84
CA LEU A 167 -29.83 -0.65 2.42
C LEU A 167 -30.92 -1.66 2.75
N PRO A 168 -31.53 -2.33 1.75
CA PRO A 168 -32.45 -3.44 2.03
C PRO A 168 -31.69 -4.53 2.78
N PRO A 169 -32.37 -5.39 3.56
CA PRO A 169 -31.72 -6.49 4.24
C PRO A 169 -31.07 -7.41 3.21
N THR A 170 -29.76 -7.27 3.02
CA THR A 170 -28.97 -8.10 2.12
C THR A 170 -28.54 -9.35 2.88
N GLU A 171 -29.22 -10.47 2.63
CA GLU A 171 -28.59 -11.78 2.81
C GLU A 171 -27.34 -11.82 1.93
N ILE A 172 -26.18 -12.13 2.52
CA ILE A 172 -24.92 -12.20 1.78
C ILE A 172 -25.04 -13.39 0.82
N PRO A 173 -25.05 -13.18 -0.51
CA PRO A 173 -25.20 -14.29 -1.44
C PRO A 173 -24.01 -15.24 -1.29
N HIS A 174 -24.30 -16.53 -1.05
CA HIS A 174 -23.28 -17.58 -0.98
C HIS A 174 -22.87 -18.10 -2.36
N ASP A 175 -23.49 -17.59 -3.42
CA ASP A 175 -23.20 -17.95 -4.80
C ASP A 175 -22.25 -16.93 -5.45
N MET A 176 -21.17 -17.44 -6.05
CA MET A 176 -20.15 -16.66 -6.75
C MET A 176 -20.74 -15.82 -7.90
N GLN A 177 -21.75 -16.34 -8.59
CA GLN A 177 -22.40 -15.64 -9.70
C GLN A 177 -23.08 -14.36 -9.19
N THR A 178 -23.79 -14.45 -8.07
CA THR A 178 -24.47 -13.30 -7.46
C THR A 178 -23.48 -12.24 -6.96
N LEU A 179 -22.32 -12.65 -6.43
CA LEU A 179 -21.26 -11.70 -6.04
C LEU A 179 -20.67 -10.97 -7.25
N VAL A 180 -20.49 -11.67 -8.37
CA VAL A 180 -20.06 -11.05 -9.64
C VAL A 180 -21.13 -10.08 -10.14
N ASP A 181 -22.41 -10.45 -10.11
CA ASP A 181 -23.51 -9.57 -10.57
C ASP A 181 -23.65 -8.30 -9.73
N ILE A 182 -23.38 -8.39 -8.42
CA ILE A 182 -23.28 -7.23 -7.52
C ILE A 182 -22.05 -6.39 -7.86
N TYR A 183 -20.87 -7.01 -7.99
CA TYR A 183 -19.61 -6.32 -8.32
C TYR A 183 -19.71 -5.58 -9.67
N VAL A 184 -20.39 -6.20 -10.63
CA VAL A 184 -20.61 -5.70 -11.97
C VAL A 184 -21.79 -4.71 -12.03
N GLY A 185 -22.68 -4.75 -11.05
CA GLY A 185 -23.86 -3.89 -10.98
C GLY A 185 -24.92 -4.21 -12.05
N HIS A 186 -24.97 -5.46 -12.53
CA HIS A 186 -25.84 -5.86 -13.65
C HIS A 186 -27.33 -5.60 -13.36
N HIS A 187 -27.78 -5.85 -12.11
CA HIS A 187 -29.17 -5.70 -11.68
C HIS A 187 -29.43 -4.56 -10.68
N TYR A 188 -28.39 -3.89 -10.19
CA TYR A 188 -28.49 -2.93 -9.07
C TYR A 188 -28.35 -1.46 -9.50
N THR A 189 -27.99 -1.21 -10.74
CA THR A 189 -27.79 0.15 -11.25
C THR A 189 -28.50 0.32 -12.60
N PRO A 190 -29.29 1.40 -12.78
CA PRO A 190 -29.96 1.70 -14.06
C PRO A 190 -29.00 2.30 -15.10
N LEU A 191 -27.71 2.41 -14.78
CA LEU A 191 -26.70 2.95 -15.68
C LEU A 191 -26.54 2.03 -16.90
N GLU A 192 -26.26 2.58 -18.08
CA GLU A 192 -26.01 1.73 -19.26
C GLU A 192 -24.68 0.99 -19.12
N GLU A 193 -24.58 -0.17 -19.77
CA GLU A 193 -23.43 -1.08 -19.67
C GLU A 193 -22.10 -0.40 -20.07
N LYS A 194 -22.13 0.46 -21.09
CA LYS A 194 -21.00 1.31 -21.50
C LYS A 194 -20.47 2.17 -20.36
N TRP A 195 -21.37 2.88 -19.68
CA TRP A 195 -21.00 3.82 -18.63
C TRP A 195 -20.59 3.10 -17.35
N LYS A 196 -21.18 1.94 -17.04
CA LYS A 196 -20.69 1.05 -15.98
C LYS A 196 -19.23 0.67 -16.23
N ALA A 197 -18.94 0.15 -17.43
CA ALA A 197 -17.59 -0.28 -17.78
C ALA A 197 -16.58 0.87 -17.75
N LEU A 198 -16.92 2.05 -18.29
CA LEU A 198 -16.04 3.24 -18.22
C LEU A 198 -15.79 3.71 -16.79
N THR A 199 -16.81 3.66 -15.93
CA THR A 199 -16.66 4.00 -14.50
C THR A 199 -15.74 3.00 -13.79
N THR A 200 -15.87 1.71 -14.09
CA THR A 200 -14.96 0.67 -13.58
C THR A 200 -13.53 0.90 -14.07
N VAL A 201 -13.34 1.27 -15.34
CA VAL A 201 -12.02 1.64 -15.88
C VAL A 201 -11.40 2.78 -15.07
N ALA A 202 -12.12 3.88 -14.84
CA ALA A 202 -11.62 5.00 -14.04
C ALA A 202 -11.22 4.58 -12.61
N SER A 203 -12.03 3.74 -11.96
CA SER A 203 -11.74 3.20 -10.63
C SER A 203 -10.47 2.34 -10.61
N LEU A 204 -10.29 1.47 -11.62
CA LEU A 204 -9.11 0.62 -11.72
C LEU A 204 -7.84 1.44 -12.01
N VAL A 205 -7.95 2.53 -12.76
CA VAL A 205 -6.85 3.50 -12.92
C VAL A 205 -6.47 4.12 -11.56
N ALA A 206 -7.46 4.47 -10.72
CA ALA A 206 -7.24 5.02 -9.38
C ALA A 206 -6.47 4.05 -8.48
N GLN A 207 -6.94 2.80 -8.44
CA GLN A 207 -6.40 1.73 -7.60
C GLN A 207 -5.01 1.29 -8.06
N HIS A 208 -4.69 1.43 -9.36
CA HIS A 208 -3.39 1.08 -9.93
C HIS A 208 -2.96 -0.39 -9.67
N VAL A 209 -3.92 -1.31 -9.81
CA VAL A 209 -3.68 -2.75 -9.62
C VAL A 209 -3.06 -3.36 -10.90
N ARG A 210 -2.01 -4.18 -10.76
CA ARG A 210 -1.24 -4.74 -11.89
C ARG A 210 -1.48 -6.24 -12.12
N ASN A 211 -2.75 -6.64 -12.19
CA ASN A 211 -3.19 -8.03 -12.33
C ASN A 211 -4.11 -8.26 -13.55
N GLY A 212 -4.03 -7.40 -14.57
CA GLY A 212 -4.77 -7.56 -15.82
C GLY A 212 -6.22 -7.12 -15.78
N PHE A 213 -6.80 -6.80 -14.60
CA PHE A 213 -8.20 -6.34 -14.52
C PHE A 213 -8.47 -5.10 -15.38
N LEU A 214 -7.56 -4.13 -15.41
CA LEU A 214 -7.73 -2.93 -16.24
C LEU A 214 -7.88 -3.30 -17.72
N GLU A 215 -7.08 -4.25 -18.22
CA GLU A 215 -7.20 -4.73 -19.60
C GLU A 215 -8.56 -5.40 -19.85
N THR A 216 -8.99 -6.31 -18.97
CA THR A 216 -10.28 -7.01 -19.09
C THR A 216 -11.44 -6.01 -19.13
N HIS A 217 -11.42 -4.99 -18.27
CA HIS A 217 -12.48 -3.99 -18.22
C HIS A 217 -12.42 -2.97 -19.37
N ILE A 218 -11.24 -2.70 -19.95
CA ILE A 218 -11.12 -1.95 -21.21
C ILE A 218 -11.74 -2.73 -22.37
N ARG A 219 -11.47 -4.04 -22.47
CA ARG A 219 -12.11 -4.90 -23.49
C ARG A 219 -13.62 -4.95 -23.33
N ARG A 220 -14.10 -5.11 -22.09
CA ARG A 220 -15.53 -5.07 -21.80
C ARG A 220 -16.17 -3.72 -22.16
N ALA A 221 -15.49 -2.61 -21.91
CA ALA A 221 -15.97 -1.29 -22.32
C ALA A 221 -16.14 -1.18 -23.84
N LEU A 222 -15.19 -1.73 -24.62
CA LEU A 222 -15.29 -1.78 -26.08
C LEU A 222 -16.48 -2.64 -26.54
N VAL A 223 -16.67 -3.83 -25.95
CA VAL A 223 -17.82 -4.70 -26.24
C VAL A 223 -19.15 -4.01 -25.89
N ALA A 224 -19.18 -3.23 -24.81
CA ALA A 224 -20.33 -2.43 -24.41
C ALA A 224 -20.57 -1.18 -25.29
N GLY A 225 -19.77 -0.96 -26.34
CA GLY A 225 -19.95 0.14 -27.29
C GLY A 225 -19.22 1.43 -26.94
N ALA A 226 -18.27 1.40 -25.98
CA ALA A 226 -17.35 2.52 -25.79
C ALA A 226 -16.36 2.61 -26.96
N THR A 227 -16.08 3.83 -27.40
CA THR A 227 -15.04 4.07 -28.41
C THR A 227 -13.66 4.11 -27.75
N LYS A 228 -12.61 3.82 -28.53
CA LYS A 228 -11.22 3.98 -28.08
C LYS A 228 -10.96 5.41 -27.57
N SER A 229 -11.54 6.42 -28.22
CA SER A 229 -11.42 7.83 -27.83
C SER A 229 -12.02 8.10 -26.44
N GLU A 230 -13.22 7.58 -26.16
CA GLU A 230 -13.86 7.76 -24.85
C GLU A 230 -13.03 7.12 -23.74
N ILE A 231 -12.49 5.93 -23.97
CA ILE A 231 -11.61 5.25 -23.01
C ILE A 231 -10.35 6.10 -22.75
N VAL A 232 -9.71 6.63 -23.80
CA VAL A 232 -8.54 7.52 -23.67
C VAL A 232 -8.90 8.79 -22.90
N GLN A 233 -10.05 9.41 -23.18
CA GLN A 233 -10.48 10.63 -22.49
C GLN A 233 -10.75 10.38 -21.01
N VAL A 234 -11.37 9.25 -20.65
CA VAL A 234 -11.59 8.87 -19.24
C VAL A 234 -10.26 8.69 -18.51
N ILE A 235 -9.31 7.97 -19.13
CA ILE A 235 -7.97 7.76 -18.56
C ILE A 235 -7.22 9.10 -18.44
N MET A 236 -7.29 9.96 -19.45
CA MET A 236 -6.65 11.27 -19.46
C MET A 236 -7.24 12.21 -18.40
N GLN A 237 -8.57 12.27 -18.31
CA GLN A 237 -9.29 13.08 -17.32
C GLN A 237 -8.92 12.69 -15.89
N SER A 238 -8.60 11.41 -15.68
CA SER A 238 -8.15 10.89 -14.40
C SER A 238 -6.81 11.48 -13.93
N ALA A 239 -5.97 12.00 -14.83
CA ALA A 239 -4.65 12.55 -14.50
C ALA A 239 -4.71 13.67 -13.45
N SER A 240 -5.73 14.53 -13.52
CA SER A 240 -5.90 15.69 -12.63
C SER A 240 -6.15 15.30 -11.17
N PHE A 241 -6.73 14.12 -10.93
CA PHE A 241 -7.13 13.69 -9.59
C PHE A 241 -6.27 12.54 -9.06
N ILE A 242 -5.77 11.67 -9.95
CA ILE A 242 -5.06 10.43 -9.62
C ILE A 242 -3.54 10.59 -9.78
N GLY A 243 -3.12 11.54 -10.62
CA GLY A 243 -1.73 11.83 -10.91
C GLY A 243 -1.22 11.17 -12.20
N LEU A 244 -0.34 11.90 -12.90
CA LEU A 244 0.19 11.54 -14.21
C LEU A 244 0.85 10.14 -14.29
N PRO A 245 1.66 9.67 -13.32
CA PRO A 245 2.33 8.38 -13.44
C PRO A 245 1.37 7.20 -13.57
N LYS A 246 0.28 7.20 -12.79
CA LYS A 246 -0.73 6.14 -12.82
C LYS A 246 -1.53 6.17 -14.13
N THR A 247 -1.91 7.36 -14.57
CA THR A 247 -2.59 7.57 -15.85
C THR A 247 -1.73 7.12 -17.03
N MET A 248 -0.43 7.42 -17.04
CA MET A 248 0.46 7.00 -18.13
C MET A 248 0.62 5.48 -18.20
N ASP A 249 0.70 4.79 -17.07
CA ASP A 249 0.74 3.33 -17.06
C ASP A 249 -0.59 2.73 -17.56
N ALA A 250 -1.74 3.32 -17.20
CA ALA A 250 -3.04 2.91 -17.74
C ALA A 250 -3.16 3.16 -19.25
N MET A 251 -2.62 4.26 -19.76
CA MET A 251 -2.57 4.56 -21.19
C MET A 251 -1.79 3.51 -21.98
N LYS A 252 -0.69 2.97 -21.42
CA LYS A 252 0.07 1.87 -22.05
C LYS A 252 -0.80 0.60 -22.15
N VAL A 253 -1.52 0.25 -21.09
CA VAL A 253 -2.43 -0.90 -21.10
C VAL A 253 -3.54 -0.71 -22.15
N ALA A 254 -4.15 0.47 -22.22
CA ALA A 254 -5.17 0.77 -23.23
C ALA A 254 -4.61 0.64 -24.65
N HIS A 255 -3.41 1.17 -24.89
CA HIS A 255 -2.71 1.04 -26.16
C HIS A 255 -2.48 -0.44 -26.55
N ASP A 256 -1.96 -1.25 -25.62
CA ASP A 256 -1.69 -2.67 -25.87
C ASP A 256 -2.98 -3.43 -26.21
N VAL A 257 -4.09 -3.16 -25.51
CA VAL A 257 -5.41 -3.75 -25.82
C VAL A 257 -5.91 -3.32 -27.19
N PHE A 258 -5.73 -2.04 -27.55
CA PHE A 258 -6.17 -1.53 -28.85
C PHE A 258 -5.40 -2.12 -30.03
N LEU A 259 -4.11 -2.45 -29.84
CA LEU A 259 -3.29 -3.15 -30.82
C LEU A 259 -3.68 -4.63 -30.94
N GLN A 260 -3.92 -5.31 -29.83
CA GLN A 260 -4.37 -6.69 -29.84
C GLN A 260 -5.74 -6.83 -30.52
N GLY A 261 -6.69 -5.93 -30.22
CA GLY A 261 -7.99 -5.93 -30.90
C GLY A 261 -7.91 -5.68 -32.41
N THR A 262 -6.87 -4.99 -32.91
CA THR A 262 -6.64 -4.87 -34.37
C THR A 262 -6.09 -6.15 -35.00
N ALA A 263 -5.34 -6.96 -34.24
CA ALA A 263 -4.85 -8.26 -34.70
C ALA A 263 -5.93 -9.35 -34.61
N ASP A 264 -6.76 -9.33 -33.56
CA ASP A 264 -7.88 -10.27 -33.37
C ASP A 264 -8.99 -10.04 -34.40
N SER A 265 -9.18 -8.81 -34.88
CA SER A 265 -10.09 -8.49 -35.99
C SER A 265 -9.68 -9.15 -37.32
N GLN A 266 -8.41 -9.56 -37.46
CA GLN A 266 -7.88 -10.33 -38.60
C GLN A 266 -7.96 -11.85 -38.36
N ASN A 267 -8.30 -12.30 -37.16
CA ASN A 267 -8.32 -13.71 -36.74
C ASN A 267 -9.65 -14.05 -36.04
N GLN A 268 -10.77 -13.77 -36.70
CA GLN A 268 -12.13 -13.90 -36.16
C GLN A 268 -12.59 -15.36 -35.98
N ASN A 269 -11.93 -16.16 -35.14
CA ASN A 269 -12.47 -17.50 -34.84
C ASN A 269 -12.16 -18.10 -33.47
N THR A 270 -12.14 -17.30 -32.39
CA THR A 270 -12.20 -17.86 -31.03
C THR A 270 -13.09 -17.02 -30.12
N VAL A 271 -14.33 -17.47 -29.97
CA VAL A 271 -15.32 -17.01 -28.98
C VAL A 271 -14.90 -17.53 -27.62
N PHE A 272 -14.65 -16.63 -26.67
CA PHE A 272 -14.54 -16.97 -25.25
C PHE A 272 -15.93 -16.84 -24.61
N LEU A 273 -16.47 -17.98 -24.14
CA LEU A 273 -17.50 -18.07 -23.10
C LEU A 273 -16.83 -18.05 -21.73
#